data_AF-A0A9W6DQN5-F1
#
_entry.id   AF-A0A9W6DQN5-F1
#
_cell.length_a   1.000
_cell.length_b   1.000
_cell.length_c   1.000
_cell.angle_alpha   90.00
_cell.angle_beta   90.00
_cell.angle_gamma   90.00
#
_symmetry.space_group_name_H-M   'P 1'
#
loop_
_entity.id
_entity.type
_entity.pdbx_description
1 polymer ?
#
loop_
_entity_poly.entity_id
_entity_poly.type
_entity_poly.pdbx_seq_one_letter_code
_entity_poly.pdbx_strand_id
1 'polypeptide(L)'
;MAPIDYSKWDNIDTDSDYSEPETTTPAPIAPPQAPNPKATPIPTPTPTATPTSQPSTEEIQAVIVRCRGDPGLPWSATTIPSTHPIFNNTVPPVPALLDFPVVFHRLGTKDNGTRGCLDNQAITYIHIEPHNGFAPPQWQSGIGTVIVARKDKKDLTPEHYEAIWMYCDMILDYFGEGEAPTRLYNREAFERWFVRYQRKETMNGRREWVNVPPLY
;
A
#
# COMPACT_ATOMS: atom_id res chain seq x y z
N MET A 1 12.62 18.71 12.83
CA MET A 1 11.68 18.56 11.71
C MET A 1 10.51 19.50 11.96
N ALA A 2 10.16 20.34 10.98
CA ALA A 2 8.98 21.19 11.10
C ALA A 2 7.71 20.35 10.88
N PRO A 3 6.61 20.59 11.59
CA PRO A 3 5.33 19.92 11.35
C PRO A 3 4.82 20.25 9.94
N ILE A 4 4.38 19.22 9.20
CA ILE A 4 3.68 19.42 7.92
C ILE A 4 2.31 20.01 8.24
N ASP A 5 2.00 21.15 7.62
CA ASP A 5 0.72 21.84 7.77
C ASP A 5 -0.31 21.24 6.80
N TYR A 6 -1.25 20.47 7.35
CA TYR A 6 -2.30 19.80 6.60
C TYR A 6 -3.56 20.65 6.40
N SER A 7 -3.61 21.89 6.90
CA SER A 7 -4.76 22.79 6.73
C SER A 7 -5.02 23.21 5.27
N LYS A 8 -4.08 22.93 4.37
CA LYS A 8 -4.17 23.20 2.93
C LYS A 8 -4.98 22.17 2.14
N TRP A 9 -5.40 21.07 2.76
CA TRP A 9 -6.06 19.94 2.09
C TRP A 9 -7.60 19.97 2.19
N ASP A 10 -8.18 20.93 2.91
CA ASP A 10 -9.64 21.11 2.97
C ASP A 10 -10.21 21.91 1.76
N ASN A 11 -9.37 22.43 0.84
CA ASN A 11 -9.84 23.32 -0.26
C ASN A 11 -9.02 23.21 -1.57
N ILE A 12 -9.14 22.13 -2.34
CA ILE A 12 -8.64 22.12 -3.73
C ILE A 12 -9.80 21.78 -4.68
N ASP A 13 -10.32 22.83 -5.31
CA ASP A 13 -11.08 22.76 -6.57
C ASP A 13 -10.11 22.52 -7.73
N THR A 14 -10.53 21.64 -8.64
CA THR A 14 -9.74 21.00 -9.68
C THR A 14 -9.83 21.77 -11.00
N ASP A 15 -8.70 22.19 -11.57
CA ASP A 15 -8.59 22.56 -12.99
C ASP A 15 -7.54 21.68 -13.69
N SER A 16 -8.02 20.90 -14.67
CA SER A 16 -7.29 19.93 -15.45
C SER A 16 -6.93 20.48 -16.84
N ASP A 17 -5.71 20.23 -17.32
CA ASP A 17 -5.46 20.20 -18.76
C ASP A 17 -4.36 19.17 -19.07
N TYR A 18 -4.64 18.26 -19.99
CA TYR A 18 -3.88 17.03 -20.22
C TYR A 18 -3.57 16.87 -21.72
N SER A 19 -2.31 16.65 -22.07
CA SER A 19 -1.87 16.33 -23.43
C SER A 19 -0.84 15.20 -23.38
N GLU A 20 -1.11 14.12 -24.12
CA GLU A 20 -0.27 12.92 -24.20
C GLU A 20 0.88 13.07 -25.21
N PRO A 21 1.96 12.29 -25.06
CA PRO A 21 2.41 11.52 -26.24
C PRO A 21 2.91 10.09 -25.96
N GLU A 22 3.05 9.39 -27.08
CA GLU A 22 3.00 7.95 -27.34
C GLU A 22 4.24 7.11 -26.96
N THR A 23 3.95 5.82 -26.77
CA THR A 23 4.82 4.69 -26.42
C THR A 23 5.56 4.09 -27.62
N THR A 24 6.80 3.61 -27.41
CA THR A 24 7.41 2.56 -28.25
C THR A 24 8.16 1.54 -27.39
N THR A 25 7.83 0.26 -27.58
CA THR A 25 8.43 -0.93 -26.94
C THR A 25 9.46 -1.56 -27.86
N PRO A 26 10.44 -2.33 -27.33
CA PRO A 26 10.67 -3.65 -27.91
C PRO A 26 10.83 -4.81 -26.92
N ALA A 27 10.58 -6.00 -27.47
CA ALA A 27 10.39 -7.33 -26.90
C ALA A 27 11.72 -8.16 -26.73
N PRO A 28 11.68 -9.41 -26.19
CA PRO A 28 12.74 -10.03 -25.38
C PRO A 28 13.58 -11.10 -26.11
N ILE A 29 14.69 -11.54 -25.49
CA ILE A 29 15.52 -12.67 -25.96
C ILE A 29 15.72 -13.71 -24.82
N ALA A 30 15.54 -14.99 -25.16
CA ALA A 30 15.57 -16.19 -24.31
C ALA A 30 16.98 -16.87 -24.30
N PRO A 31 17.21 -17.91 -23.45
CA PRO A 31 18.53 -18.26 -22.86
C PRO A 31 19.20 -19.50 -23.47
N PRO A 32 20.45 -19.84 -23.02
CA PRO A 32 20.95 -21.21 -23.16
C PRO A 32 21.53 -21.85 -21.86
N GLN A 33 20.91 -22.99 -21.53
CA GLN A 33 21.37 -24.31 -21.02
C GLN A 33 22.67 -24.53 -20.22
N ALA A 34 22.50 -25.41 -19.22
CA ALA A 34 23.50 -26.02 -18.32
C ALA A 34 24.29 -27.19 -18.93
N PRO A 35 25.34 -27.63 -18.23
CA PRO A 35 25.58 -29.07 -18.05
C PRO A 35 25.94 -29.48 -16.59
N ASN A 36 25.31 -30.59 -16.16
CA ASN A 36 25.76 -31.51 -15.08
C ASN A 36 26.80 -32.50 -15.70
N PRO A 37 27.44 -33.50 -15.03
CA PRO A 37 27.35 -33.99 -13.64
C PRO A 37 28.69 -34.45 -12.98
N LYS A 38 28.68 -34.76 -11.67
CA LYS A 38 29.21 -36.05 -11.11
C LYS A 38 29.03 -36.19 -9.60
N ALA A 39 28.60 -37.38 -9.18
CA ALA A 39 28.40 -37.81 -7.80
C ALA A 39 29.59 -38.64 -7.27
N THR A 40 29.95 -38.50 -5.98
CA THR A 40 30.52 -39.56 -5.09
C THR A 40 30.63 -39.04 -3.63
N PRO A 41 30.90 -39.89 -2.60
CA PRO A 41 29.93 -40.39 -1.62
C PRO A 41 30.04 -39.79 -0.19
N ILE A 42 29.04 -40.12 0.63
CA ILE A 42 28.81 -39.71 2.03
C ILE A 42 29.77 -40.39 3.02
N PRO A 43 30.27 -39.67 4.04
CA PRO A 43 30.57 -40.23 5.34
C PRO A 43 29.64 -39.67 6.44
N THR A 44 29.08 -40.56 7.27
CA THR A 44 28.43 -40.29 8.57
C THR A 44 29.48 -40.65 9.64
N PRO A 45 29.73 -39.84 10.71
CA PRO A 45 28.88 -39.94 11.90
C PRO A 45 28.79 -38.71 12.84
N THR A 46 27.85 -38.81 13.78
CA THR A 46 27.83 -38.33 15.18
C THR A 46 26.71 -37.31 15.48
N PRO A 47 25.83 -37.57 16.48
CA PRO A 47 24.74 -36.68 16.85
C PRO A 47 25.28 -35.47 17.62
N THR A 48 25.39 -34.33 16.94
CA THR A 48 25.55 -33.02 17.57
C THR A 48 24.19 -32.59 18.11
N ALA A 49 24.14 -32.33 19.42
CA ALA A 49 22.96 -31.77 20.09
C ALA A 49 22.50 -30.51 19.35
N THR A 50 21.26 -30.54 18.85
CA THR A 50 20.60 -29.39 18.21
C THR A 50 20.36 -28.33 19.29
N PRO A 51 20.95 -27.12 19.21
CA PRO A 51 20.39 -26.01 19.94
C PRO A 51 19.00 -25.77 19.35
N THR A 52 17.96 -25.91 20.17
CA THR A 52 16.60 -25.54 19.80
C THR A 52 16.59 -24.09 19.35
N SER A 53 16.69 -23.86 18.04
CA SER A 53 16.49 -22.54 17.45
C SER A 53 15.03 -22.20 17.66
N GLN A 54 14.77 -21.29 18.59
CA GLN A 54 13.48 -20.61 18.63
C GLN A 54 13.22 -20.08 17.21
N PRO A 55 12.03 -20.29 16.63
CA PRO A 55 11.72 -19.69 15.34
C PRO A 55 11.85 -18.18 15.49
N SER A 56 12.92 -17.61 14.93
CA SER A 56 13.05 -16.17 14.77
C SER A 56 11.84 -15.74 13.96
N THR A 57 10.88 -15.08 14.62
CA THR A 57 9.71 -14.58 13.93
C THR A 57 10.19 -13.38 13.13
N GLU A 58 10.37 -13.59 11.83
CA GLU A 58 10.76 -12.53 10.90
C GLU A 58 9.79 -11.36 11.05
N GLU A 59 10.32 -10.16 11.26
CA GLU A 59 9.55 -8.93 11.32
C GLU A 59 9.45 -8.34 9.91
N ILE A 60 8.26 -7.90 9.54
CA ILE A 60 7.96 -7.28 8.23
C ILE A 60 7.58 -5.83 8.49
N GLN A 61 8.10 -4.92 7.67
CA GLN A 61 7.69 -3.53 7.73
C GLN A 61 6.26 -3.35 7.21
N ALA A 62 5.45 -2.72 8.03
CA ALA A 62 4.06 -2.37 7.77
C ALA A 62 3.84 -0.87 8.01
N VAL A 63 2.61 -0.41 7.79
CA VAL A 63 2.20 0.97 8.06
C VAL A 63 1.06 0.96 9.06
N ILE A 64 1.18 1.76 10.13
CA ILE A 64 0.07 2.05 11.02
C ILE A 64 -0.60 3.34 10.55
N VAL A 65 -1.91 3.27 10.32
CA VAL A 65 -2.77 4.37 9.87
C VAL A 65 -3.72 4.72 11.00
N ARG A 66 -3.49 5.86 11.61
CA ARG A 66 -4.21 6.34 12.79
C ARG A 66 -5.53 6.95 12.36
N CYS A 67 -6.60 6.62 13.08
CA CYS A 67 -7.85 7.35 12.94
C CYS A 67 -7.74 8.76 13.57
N ARG A 68 -8.73 9.62 13.29
CA ARG A 68 -8.78 11.01 13.74
C ARG A 68 -8.53 11.22 15.24
N GLY A 69 -8.97 10.28 16.08
CA GLY A 69 -8.82 10.36 17.54
C GLY A 69 -7.47 9.90 18.08
N ASP A 70 -6.66 9.20 17.29
CA ASP A 70 -5.38 8.66 17.75
C ASP A 70 -4.26 9.70 17.54
N PRO A 71 -3.40 9.96 18.54
CA PRO A 71 -2.37 11.00 18.45
C PRO A 71 -1.21 10.58 17.53
N GLY A 72 -0.58 11.57 16.90
CA GLY A 72 0.64 11.39 16.10
C GLY A 72 0.42 11.69 14.62
N LEU A 73 1.35 11.19 13.78
CA LEU A 73 1.22 11.32 12.33
C LEU A 73 0.05 10.46 11.82
N PRO A 74 -0.71 10.92 10.82
CA PRO A 74 -1.83 10.16 10.25
C PRO A 74 -1.44 8.74 9.82
N TRP A 75 -0.23 8.56 9.30
CA TRP A 75 0.38 7.24 9.08
C TRP A 75 1.87 7.27 9.39
N SER A 76 2.42 6.12 9.77
CA SER A 76 3.86 5.95 10.02
C SER A 76 4.27 4.48 9.84
N ALA A 77 5.58 4.24 9.66
CA ALA A 77 6.11 2.88 9.64
C ALA A 77 5.88 2.17 10.99
N THR A 78 5.69 0.86 10.94
CA THR A 78 5.64 -0.06 12.07
C THR A 78 6.17 -1.43 11.65
N THR A 79 6.34 -2.37 12.57
CA THR A 79 6.71 -3.75 12.25
C THR A 79 5.70 -4.73 12.81
N ILE A 80 5.48 -5.83 12.10
CA ILE A 80 4.62 -6.93 12.53
C ILE A 80 5.32 -8.27 12.30
N PRO A 81 5.00 -9.31 13.08
CA PRO A 81 5.54 -10.64 12.83
C PRO A 81 5.03 -11.21 11.50
N SER A 82 5.84 -11.99 10.79
CA SER A 82 5.45 -12.67 9.54
C SER A 82 4.34 -13.71 9.68
N THR A 83 4.01 -14.05 10.93
CA THR A 83 2.89 -14.92 11.34
C THR A 83 1.63 -14.13 11.72
N HIS A 84 1.64 -12.79 11.61
CA HIS A 84 0.51 -11.96 11.97
C HIS A 84 -0.75 -12.33 11.15
N PRO A 85 -1.94 -12.41 11.77
CA PRO A 85 -3.16 -12.86 11.09
C PRO A 85 -3.61 -11.96 9.92
N ILE A 86 -3.09 -10.73 9.83
CA ILE A 86 -3.38 -9.78 8.72
C ILE A 86 -3.12 -10.40 7.34
N PHE A 87 -2.13 -11.29 7.21
CA PHE A 87 -1.78 -11.91 5.92
C PHE A 87 -2.84 -12.89 5.41
N ASN A 88 -3.80 -13.30 6.25
CA ASN A 88 -4.95 -14.11 5.85
C ASN A 88 -6.11 -13.28 5.28
N ASN A 89 -6.03 -11.95 5.38
CA ASN A 89 -7.11 -11.08 4.94
C ASN A 89 -7.16 -10.98 3.40
N THR A 90 -8.31 -10.55 2.89
CA THR A 90 -8.53 -10.30 1.47
C THR A 90 -7.99 -8.92 1.08
N VAL A 91 -7.50 -8.81 -0.15
CA VAL A 91 -7.12 -7.52 -0.73
C VAL A 91 -8.42 -6.75 -1.06
N PRO A 92 -8.54 -5.43 -0.79
CA PRO A 92 -9.74 -4.67 -1.11
C PRO A 92 -9.99 -4.56 -2.63
N PRO A 93 -11.22 -4.24 -3.07
CA PRO A 93 -11.63 -4.35 -4.48
C PRO A 93 -10.76 -3.56 -5.46
N VAL A 94 -10.59 -2.24 -5.25
CA VAL A 94 -9.76 -1.40 -6.13
C VAL A 94 -8.28 -1.80 -6.10
N PRO A 95 -7.63 -1.95 -4.92
CA PRO A 95 -6.27 -2.47 -4.85
C PRO A 95 -6.07 -3.82 -5.55
N ALA A 96 -7.05 -4.72 -5.51
CA ALA A 96 -6.98 -6.00 -6.21
C ALA A 96 -6.96 -5.84 -7.73
N LEU A 97 -7.75 -4.92 -8.28
CA LEU A 97 -7.74 -4.60 -9.72
C LEU A 97 -6.43 -3.93 -10.18
N LEU A 98 -5.72 -3.31 -9.25
CA LEU A 98 -4.42 -2.70 -9.46
C LEU A 98 -3.27 -3.66 -9.14
N ASP A 99 -3.51 -4.95 -8.86
CA ASP A 99 -2.45 -5.87 -8.43
C ASP A 99 -1.63 -5.37 -7.21
N PHE A 100 -2.22 -4.52 -6.37
CA PHE A 100 -1.61 -4.11 -5.10
C PHE A 100 -1.91 -5.15 -4.04
N PRO A 101 -0.89 -5.90 -3.55
CA PRO A 101 -1.14 -6.92 -2.57
C PRO A 101 -1.26 -6.30 -1.18
N VAL A 102 -2.17 -5.35 -0.91
CA VAL A 102 -2.31 -4.72 0.41
C VAL A 102 -3.44 -5.35 1.24
N VAL A 103 -3.17 -5.57 2.52
CA VAL A 103 -4.10 -6.16 3.50
C VAL A 103 -4.16 -5.31 4.76
N PHE A 104 -5.30 -5.36 5.45
CA PHE A 104 -5.68 -4.41 6.50
C PHE A 104 -6.11 -5.13 7.77
N HIS A 105 -5.67 -4.68 8.94
CA HIS A 105 -6.09 -5.19 10.24
C HIS A 105 -6.49 -4.04 11.17
N ARG A 106 -7.75 -4.03 11.61
CA ARG A 106 -8.26 -3.00 12.53
C ARG A 106 -7.77 -3.25 13.95
N LEU A 107 -7.21 -2.21 14.55
CA LEU A 107 -6.87 -2.18 15.98
C LEU A 107 -7.98 -1.53 16.81
N GLY A 108 -8.83 -0.71 16.19
CA GLY A 108 -9.73 0.21 16.90
C GLY A 108 -8.98 1.48 17.34
N THR A 109 -9.51 2.24 18.29
CA THR A 109 -8.73 3.28 19.02
C THR A 109 -8.18 2.70 20.30
N LYS A 110 -7.05 3.24 20.78
CA LYS A 110 -6.54 2.89 22.12
C LYS A 110 -7.56 3.17 23.24
N ASP A 111 -8.45 4.14 23.05
CA ASP A 111 -9.37 4.62 24.09
C ASP A 111 -10.88 4.38 23.81
N ASN A 112 -11.25 3.44 22.91
CA ASN A 112 -12.65 3.19 22.50
C ASN A 112 -13.47 4.49 22.28
N GLY A 113 -12.91 5.41 21.49
CA GLY A 113 -13.30 6.82 21.44
C GLY A 113 -14.75 7.09 21.04
N THR A 114 -15.20 8.31 21.34
CA THR A 114 -16.52 8.87 20.95
C THR A 114 -16.74 8.77 19.43
N ARG A 115 -18.00 8.63 19.00
CA ARG A 115 -18.39 8.60 17.58
C ARG A 115 -17.75 9.77 16.81
N GLY A 116 -17.07 9.48 15.69
CA GLY A 116 -16.28 10.43 14.88
C GLY A 116 -14.77 10.41 15.16
N CYS A 117 -14.33 9.96 16.35
CA CYS A 117 -12.89 9.77 16.63
C CYS A 117 -12.32 8.54 15.90
N LEU A 118 -13.18 7.61 15.51
CA LEU A 118 -12.83 6.38 14.79
C LEU A 118 -12.72 6.59 13.27
N ASP A 119 -12.92 7.80 12.76
CA ASP A 119 -12.92 8.05 11.32
C ASP A 119 -11.51 7.89 10.77
N ASN A 120 -11.42 7.15 9.67
CA ASN A 120 -10.18 6.87 8.96
C ASN A 120 -10.45 6.88 7.45
N GLN A 121 -10.60 8.09 6.93
CA GLN A 121 -11.09 8.35 5.56
C GLN A 121 -10.18 7.72 4.49
N ALA A 122 -8.86 7.75 4.69
CA ALA A 122 -7.92 7.09 3.78
C ALA A 122 -8.21 5.58 3.67
N ILE A 123 -8.57 4.92 4.77
CA ILE A 123 -8.97 3.50 4.73
C ILE A 123 -10.33 3.31 4.07
N THR A 124 -11.28 4.22 4.28
CA THR A 124 -12.56 4.22 3.55
C THR A 124 -12.32 4.23 2.05
N TYR A 125 -11.49 5.15 1.56
CA TYR A 125 -11.25 5.35 0.13
C TYR A 125 -10.56 4.17 -0.53
N ILE A 126 -9.64 3.50 0.17
CA ILE A 126 -9.01 2.27 -0.34
C ILE A 126 -10.03 1.12 -0.51
N HIS A 127 -11.09 1.10 0.30
CA HIS A 127 -12.08 0.02 0.32
C HIS A 127 -13.28 0.27 -0.60
N ILE A 128 -13.26 1.32 -1.42
CA ILE A 128 -14.36 1.63 -2.33
C ILE A 128 -14.61 0.49 -3.31
N GLU A 129 -15.89 0.33 -3.67
CA GLU A 129 -16.30 -0.60 -4.72
C GLU A 129 -16.11 0.07 -6.10
N PRO A 130 -15.47 -0.61 -7.06
CA PRO A 130 -15.09 -0.03 -8.35
C PRO A 130 -16.29 0.36 -9.22
N HIS A 131 -17.49 -0.12 -8.91
CA HIS A 131 -18.69 0.15 -9.71
C HIS A 131 -19.52 1.33 -9.21
N ASN A 132 -19.36 1.74 -7.94
CA ASN A 132 -20.20 2.78 -7.34
C ASN A 132 -19.45 3.80 -6.47
N GLY A 133 -18.15 3.59 -6.22
CA GLY A 133 -17.33 4.53 -5.43
C GLY A 133 -17.60 4.50 -3.93
N PHE A 134 -18.52 3.65 -3.44
CA PHE A 134 -18.80 3.52 -2.02
C PHE A 134 -17.98 2.39 -1.41
N ALA A 135 -17.42 2.65 -0.22
CA ALA A 135 -16.91 1.58 0.62
C ALA A 135 -18.07 0.70 1.13
N PRO A 136 -17.87 -0.61 1.32
CA PRO A 136 -18.85 -1.47 2.00
C PRO A 136 -19.18 -0.95 3.41
N PRO A 137 -20.38 -1.20 3.97
CA PRO A 137 -20.84 -0.60 5.22
C PRO A 137 -19.85 -0.70 6.37
N GLN A 138 -19.16 -1.84 6.52
CA GLN A 138 -18.16 -2.03 7.55
C GLN A 138 -16.98 -1.05 7.45
N TRP A 139 -16.64 -0.57 6.25
CA TRP A 139 -15.54 0.34 5.95
C TRP A 139 -15.99 1.80 5.73
N GLN A 140 -17.26 2.15 5.95
CA GLN A 140 -17.73 3.52 5.75
C GLN A 140 -17.47 4.45 6.95
N SER A 141 -17.54 3.92 8.17
CA SER A 141 -17.36 4.69 9.41
C SER A 141 -16.91 3.79 10.55
N GLY A 142 -16.42 4.37 11.65
CA GLY A 142 -16.08 3.56 12.83
C GLY A 142 -14.91 2.60 12.62
N ILE A 143 -13.98 2.93 11.70
CA ILE A 143 -12.90 2.03 11.28
C ILE A 143 -11.83 1.89 12.37
N GLY A 144 -11.51 3.00 13.04
CA GLY A 144 -10.42 3.10 14.00
C GLY A 144 -9.04 3.09 13.32
N THR A 145 -8.01 2.89 14.14
CA THR A 145 -6.63 2.74 13.68
C THR A 145 -6.45 1.37 13.04
N VAL A 146 -5.65 1.33 11.97
CA VAL A 146 -5.47 0.15 11.11
C VAL A 146 -3.98 -0.10 10.88
N ILE A 147 -3.56 -1.36 10.90
CA ILE A 147 -2.29 -1.79 10.33
C ILE A 147 -2.52 -2.18 8.88
N VAL A 148 -1.65 -1.71 8.00
CA VAL A 148 -1.61 -2.05 6.57
C VAL A 148 -0.28 -2.75 6.28
N ALA A 149 -0.33 -3.88 5.61
CA ALA A 149 0.87 -4.63 5.20
C ALA A 149 0.70 -5.18 3.79
N ARG A 150 1.81 -5.58 3.17
CA ARG A 150 1.70 -6.35 1.92
C ARG A 150 1.41 -7.82 2.21
N LYS A 151 0.42 -8.38 1.51
CA LYS A 151 0.00 -9.78 1.55
C LYS A 151 1.11 -10.74 1.16
N ASP A 152 2.01 -10.32 0.28
CA ASP A 152 3.20 -11.07 -0.13
C ASP A 152 4.35 -11.00 0.89
N LYS A 153 4.11 -10.40 2.06
CA LYS A 153 5.06 -10.29 3.19
C LYS A 153 6.30 -9.45 2.89
N LYS A 154 6.31 -8.68 1.81
CA LYS A 154 7.35 -7.68 1.57
C LYS A 154 7.06 -6.41 2.38
N ASP A 155 8.10 -5.61 2.55
CA ASP A 155 8.00 -4.33 3.26
C ASP A 155 7.04 -3.37 2.55
N LEU A 156 6.22 -2.69 3.36
CA LEU A 156 5.39 -1.57 2.92
C LEU A 156 5.89 -0.28 3.56
N THR A 157 6.31 0.69 2.75
CA THR A 157 6.72 2.00 3.26
C THR A 157 5.52 2.95 3.43
N PRO A 158 5.64 3.97 4.29
CA PRO A 158 4.64 5.04 4.40
C PRO A 158 4.32 5.72 3.07
N GLU A 159 5.31 5.91 2.20
CA GLU A 159 5.17 6.55 0.89
C GLU A 159 4.43 5.64 -0.10
N HIS A 160 4.70 4.34 -0.09
CA HIS A 160 3.93 3.37 -0.87
C HIS A 160 2.47 3.32 -0.43
N TYR A 161 2.21 3.32 0.88
CA TYR A 161 0.85 3.44 1.41
C TYR A 161 0.20 4.76 0.96
N GLU A 162 0.94 5.87 1.03
CA GLU A 162 0.46 7.18 0.62
C GLU A 162 0.02 7.21 -0.84
N ALA A 163 0.86 6.70 -1.74
CA ALA A 163 0.52 6.61 -3.16
C ALA A 163 -0.76 5.79 -3.42
N ILE A 164 -0.97 4.70 -2.69
CA ILE A 164 -2.14 3.84 -2.88
C ILE A 164 -3.42 4.59 -2.49
N TRP A 165 -3.47 5.22 -1.32
CA TRP A 165 -4.69 5.90 -0.87
C TRP A 165 -4.97 7.17 -1.67
N MET A 166 -3.93 7.93 -2.04
CA MET A 166 -4.05 9.11 -2.91
C MET A 166 -4.54 8.74 -4.32
N TYR A 167 -4.17 7.57 -4.84
CA TYR A 167 -4.71 7.11 -6.11
C TYR A 167 -6.19 6.74 -6.01
N CYS A 168 -6.60 6.11 -4.90
CA CYS A 168 -8.00 5.79 -4.64
C CYS A 168 -8.84 7.07 -4.43
N ASP A 169 -8.27 8.09 -3.78
CA ASP A 169 -8.85 9.42 -3.65
C ASP A 169 -9.09 10.07 -5.01
N MET A 170 -8.07 10.11 -5.88
CA MET A 170 -8.21 10.61 -7.25
C MET A 170 -9.25 9.82 -8.07
N ILE A 171 -9.39 8.51 -7.85
CA ILE A 171 -10.43 7.70 -8.49
C ILE A 171 -11.83 8.17 -8.07
N LEU A 172 -12.01 8.60 -6.81
CA LEU A 172 -13.31 9.03 -6.29
C LEU A 172 -13.81 10.30 -6.97
N ASP A 173 -12.92 11.22 -7.34
CA ASP A 173 -13.29 12.46 -8.03
C ASP A 173 -14.11 12.20 -9.30
N TYR A 174 -13.82 11.10 -10.02
CA TYR A 174 -14.54 10.74 -11.24
C TYR A 174 -15.96 10.21 -11.00
N PHE A 175 -16.28 9.70 -9.80
CA PHE A 175 -17.65 9.29 -9.51
C PHE A 175 -18.62 10.47 -9.43
N GLY A 176 -18.12 11.69 -9.21
CA GLY A 176 -18.90 12.93 -9.34
C GLY A 176 -19.34 13.23 -10.79
N GLU A 177 -18.67 12.64 -11.79
CA GLU A 177 -18.91 12.86 -13.22
C GLU A 177 -19.92 11.87 -13.84
N GLY A 178 -20.39 10.88 -13.07
CA GLY A 178 -21.54 10.04 -13.41
C GLY A 178 -21.24 8.61 -13.88
N GLU A 179 -19.98 8.26 -14.21
CA GLU A 179 -19.59 6.89 -14.57
C GLU A 179 -18.36 6.41 -13.79
N ALA A 180 -18.28 5.09 -13.56
CA ALA A 180 -17.11 4.48 -12.92
C ALA A 180 -15.87 4.61 -13.83
N PRO A 181 -14.72 5.09 -13.31
CA PRO A 181 -13.53 5.33 -14.12
C PRO A 181 -12.74 4.04 -14.40
N THR A 182 -13.36 3.09 -15.10
CA THR A 182 -12.80 1.75 -15.37
C THR A 182 -11.41 1.77 -16.00
N ARG A 183 -11.11 2.80 -16.81
CA ARG A 183 -9.78 3.05 -17.42
C ARG A 183 -8.65 3.28 -16.40
N LEU A 184 -8.98 3.55 -15.13
CA LEU A 184 -8.02 3.77 -14.05
C LEU A 184 -7.76 2.50 -13.23
N TYR A 185 -8.54 1.43 -13.41
CA TYR A 185 -8.37 0.17 -12.67
C TYR A 185 -7.36 -0.76 -13.35
N ASN A 186 -6.16 -0.26 -13.58
CA ASN A 186 -5.06 -1.07 -14.08
C ASN A 186 -3.71 -0.50 -13.65
N ARG A 187 -2.73 -1.40 -13.61
CA ARG A 187 -1.35 -1.11 -13.23
C ARG A 187 -0.72 0.05 -14.03
N GLU A 188 -0.90 0.08 -15.34
CA GLU A 188 -0.26 1.09 -16.20
C GLU A 188 -0.77 2.51 -15.91
N ALA A 189 -2.08 2.65 -15.68
CA ALA A 189 -2.69 3.92 -15.30
C ALA A 189 -2.13 4.43 -13.96
N PHE A 190 -1.95 3.54 -12.99
CA PHE A 190 -1.31 3.88 -11.73
C PHE A 190 0.16 4.27 -11.92
N GLU A 191 0.96 3.49 -12.67
CA GLU A 191 2.39 3.78 -12.85
C GLU A 191 2.60 5.15 -13.50
N ARG A 192 1.78 5.50 -14.51
CA ARG A 192 1.80 6.85 -15.11
C ARG A 192 1.44 7.94 -14.10
N TRP A 193 0.43 7.70 -13.27
CA TRP A 193 0.04 8.63 -12.22
C TRP A 193 1.12 8.78 -11.14
N PHE A 194 1.73 7.67 -10.71
CA PHE A 194 2.74 7.61 -9.65
C PHE A 194 3.96 8.45 -10.00
N VAL A 195 4.45 8.35 -11.24
CA VAL A 195 5.59 9.17 -11.70
C VAL A 195 5.28 10.67 -11.62
N ARG A 196 4.04 11.07 -11.97
CA ARG A 196 3.62 12.48 -11.83
C ARG A 196 3.48 12.89 -10.38
N TYR A 197 2.89 12.04 -9.56
CA TYR A 197 2.69 12.29 -8.13
C TYR A 197 4.05 12.45 -7.42
N GLN A 198 4.97 11.52 -7.62
CA GLN A 198 6.33 11.59 -7.09
C GLN A 198 7.07 12.87 -7.52
N ARG A 199 6.95 13.25 -8.79
CA ARG A 199 7.53 14.51 -9.30
C ARG A 199 6.93 15.73 -8.61
N LYS A 200 5.60 15.78 -8.47
CA LYS A 200 4.87 16.86 -7.79
C LYS A 200 5.32 16.98 -6.33
N GLU A 201 5.36 15.87 -5.59
CA GLU A 201 5.75 15.90 -4.17
C GLU A 201 7.22 16.29 -3.99
N THR A 202 8.11 15.85 -4.90
CA THR A 202 9.50 16.30 -4.92
C THR A 202 9.62 17.80 -5.17
N MET A 203 8.86 18.35 -6.12
CA MET A 203 8.81 19.80 -6.41
C MET A 203 8.23 20.59 -5.23
N ASN A 204 7.30 20.00 -4.47
CA ASN A 204 6.76 20.56 -3.24
C ASN A 204 7.74 20.50 -2.05
N GLY A 205 8.96 19.98 -2.26
CA GLY A 205 10.03 19.94 -1.26
C GLY A 205 10.00 18.73 -0.33
N ARG A 206 9.15 17.74 -0.60
CA ARG A 206 9.06 16.50 0.19
C ARG A 206 10.19 15.54 -0.19
N ARG A 207 11.24 15.54 0.62
CA ARG A 207 12.49 14.80 0.36
C ARG A 207 12.32 13.29 0.45
N GLU A 208 11.35 12.83 1.23
CA GLU A 208 10.99 11.42 1.34
C GLU A 208 10.58 10.80 -0.01
N TRP A 209 10.09 11.62 -0.97
CA TRP A 209 9.66 11.16 -2.28
C TRP A 209 10.77 11.00 -3.33
N VAL A 210 11.97 11.54 -3.08
CA VAL A 210 13.04 11.66 -4.08
C VAL A 210 13.48 10.31 -4.65
N ASN A 211 13.54 9.27 -3.82
CA ASN A 211 14.05 7.95 -4.21
C ASN A 211 13.05 6.82 -3.93
N VAL A 212 11.76 7.13 -3.84
CA VAL A 212 10.74 6.09 -3.63
C VAL A 212 10.71 5.21 -4.89
N PRO A 213 11.02 3.90 -4.77
CA PRO A 213 10.96 3.01 -5.92
C PRO A 213 9.49 2.83 -6.36
N PRO A 214 9.25 2.42 -7.62
CA PRO A 214 7.94 1.95 -8.03
C PRO A 214 7.38 0.90 -7.07
N LEU A 215 6.06 0.86 -6.93
CA LEU A 215 5.38 -0.06 -6.01
C LEU A 215 5.48 -1.54 -6.43
N TYR A 216 5.74 -1.79 -7.72
CA TYR A 216 5.83 -3.11 -8.35
C TYR A 216 7.27 -3.52 -8.67
#